data_AF-A0A7H4N505-F1
#
_entry.id   AF-A0A7H4N505-F1
#
_cell.length_a   1.000
_cell.length_b   1.000
_cell.length_c   1.000
_cell.angle_alpha   90.00
_cell.angle_beta   90.00
_cell.angle_gamma   90.00
#
_symmetry.space_group_name_H-M   'P 1'
#
loop_
_entity.id
_entity.type
_entity.pdbx_description
1 polymer ?
#
loop_
_entity_poly.entity_id
_entity_poly.type
_entity_poly.pdbx_seq_one_letter_code
_entity_poly.pdbx_strand_id
1 'polypeptide(L)' 'MTIRCARLQQRTLRLFAGAGIVPASSPLGEWRETGVKLTTMLNVFGLQ' A
#
# COMPACT_ATOMS: atom_id res chain seq x y z
N MET A 1 -7.25 13.84 1.83
CA MET A 1 -7.17 12.37 1.62
C MET A 1 -5.81 11.90 2.12
N THR A 2 -5.74 10.81 2.89
CA THR A 2 -4.47 10.30 3.45
C THR A 2 -4.16 8.93 2.83
N ILE A 3 -3.19 8.88 1.92
CA ILE A 3 -2.70 7.67 1.24
C ILE A 3 -1.18 7.61 1.33
N ARG A 4 -0.56 6.45 1.04
CA ARG A 4 0.89 6.21 1.25
C ARG A 4 1.28 6.57 2.69
N CYS A 5 0.51 6.05 3.64
CA CYS A 5 0.63 6.36 5.05
C CYS A 5 0.78 5.09 5.86
N ALA A 6 1.23 5.26 7.11
CA ALA A 6 1.32 4.18 8.06
C ALA A 6 0.86 4.66 9.43
N ARG A 7 0.28 3.75 10.21
CA ARG A 7 0.06 3.95 11.64
C ARG A 7 1.12 3.18 12.41
N LEU A 8 1.92 3.90 13.17
CA LEU A 8 2.91 3.34 14.08
C LEU A 8 2.33 3.29 15.49
N GLN A 9 2.44 2.14 16.15
CA GLN A 9 2.07 1.96 17.55
C GLN A 9 3.13 1.09 18.23
N GLN A 10 3.97 1.71 19.06
CA GLN A 10 5.13 1.07 19.70
C GLN A 10 6.04 0.40 18.66
N ARG A 11 6.01 -0.93 18.57
CA ARG A 11 6.81 -1.74 17.64
C ARG A 11 5.99 -2.30 16.47
N THR A 12 4.73 -1.91 16.35
CA THR A 12 3.82 -2.40 15.31
C THR A 12 3.58 -1.31 14.27
N LEU A 13 3.77 -1.66 13.01
CA LEU A 13 3.52 -0.81 11.86
C LEU A 13 2.35 -1.36 11.05
N ARG A 14 1.36 -0.51 10.74
CA ARG A 14 0.28 -0.83 9.79
C ARG A 14 0.36 0.10 8.59
N LEU A 15 0.59 -0.47 7.41
CA LEU A 15 0.65 0.25 6.13
C LEU A 15 -0.72 0.23 5.44
N PHE A 16 -0.99 1.26 4.64
CA PHE A 16 -2.24 1.38 3.89
C PHE A 16 -1.98 1.74 2.43
N ALA A 17 -2.64 1.01 1.53
CA ALA A 17 -2.74 1.31 0.11
C ALA A 17 -4.12 0.86 -0.39
N GLY A 18 -4.57 1.46 -1.49
CA GLY A 18 -5.84 1.13 -2.12
C GLY A 18 -5.73 1.18 -3.63
N ALA A 19 -6.61 0.44 -4.29
CA ALA A 19 -6.77 0.37 -5.73
C ALA A 19 -8.21 0.73 -6.09
N GLY A 20 -8.41 1.40 -7.23
CA GLY A 20 -9.73 1.77 -7.71
C GLY A 20 -10.32 0.62 -8.52
N ILE A 21 -11.42 0.03 -8.05
CA ILE A 21 -12.05 -1.11 -8.74
C ILE A 21 -13.09 -0.61 -9.73
N VAL A 22 -12.94 -1.02 -11.00
CA VAL A 22 -13.89 -0.77 -12.10
C VAL A 22 -14.23 -2.08 -12.82
N PRO A 23 -15.27 -2.15 -13.67
CA PRO A 23 -15.65 -3.41 -14.34
C PRO A 23 -14.54 -4.04 -15.20
N ALA A 24 -13.59 -3.25 -15.69
CA ALA A 24 -12.42 -3.73 -16.44
C ALA A 24 -11.22 -4.12 -15.56
N SER A 25 -11.33 -4.00 -14.23
CA SER A 25 -10.23 -4.31 -13.31
C SER A 25 -9.90 -5.80 -13.32
N SER A 26 -8.60 -6.11 -13.31
CA SER A 26 -8.09 -7.46 -13.11
C SER A 26 -7.62 -7.61 -11.66
N PRO A 27 -8.06 -8.63 -10.91
CA PRO A 27 -7.63 -8.82 -9.52
C PRO A 27 -6.10 -8.82 -9.34
N LEU A 28 -5.36 -9.43 -10.28
CA LEU A 28 -3.90 -9.45 -10.24
C LEU A 28 -3.29 -8.06 -10.52
N GLY A 29 -3.89 -7.28 -11.42
CA GLY A 29 -3.47 -5.92 -11.71
C GLY A 29 -3.61 -5.00 -10.50
N GLU A 30 -4.78 -5.03 -9.87
CA GLU A 30 -5.06 -4.21 -8.68
C GLU A 30 -4.21 -4.62 -7.48
N TRP A 31 -3.92 -5.92 -7.32
CA TRP A 31 -2.98 -6.42 -6.32
C TRP A 31 -1.58 -5.85 -6.53
N ARG A 32 -1.08 -5.85 -7.77
CA ARG A 32 0.22 -5.25 -8.11
C ARG A 32 0.21 -3.74 -7.88
N GLU A 33 -0.87 -3.06 -8.24
CA GLU A 33 -1.01 -1.61 -8.02
C GLU A 33 -0.92 -1.23 -6.54
N THR A 34 -1.63 -1.95 -5.67
CA THR A 34 -1.55 -1.72 -4.22
C THR A 34 -0.16 -2.02 -3.67
N GLY A 35 0.50 -3.08 -4.15
CA GLY A 35 1.89 -3.41 -3.81
C GLY A 35 2.86 -2.26 -4.13
N VAL A 36 2.79 -1.70 -5.35
CA VAL A 36 3.63 -0.57 -5.77
C VAL A 36 3.37 0.68 -4.90
N LYS A 37 2.13 0.91 -4.48
CA LYS A 37 1.80 2.02 -3.56
C LYS A 37 2.37 1.81 -2.16
N LEU A 38 2.40 0.57 -1.66
CA LEU A 38 3.00 0.21 -0.38
C LEU A 38 4.52 0.39 -0.36
N THR A 39 5.19 0.16 -1.50
CA THR A 39 6.64 0.31 -1.65
C THR A 39 7.18 1.64 -1.15
N THR A 40 6.43 2.73 -1.30
CA THR A 40 6.84 4.03 -0.75
C THR A 40 7.11 3.97 0.76
N MET A 41 6.22 3.34 1.53
CA MET A 41 6.41 3.22 2.98
C MET A 41 7.41 2.11 3.32
N LEU A 42 7.42 1.00 2.59
CA LEU A 42 8.41 -0.08 2.82
C LEU A 42 9.84 0.44 2.67
N ASN A 43 10.11 1.27 1.66
CA ASN A 43 11.42 1.88 1.46
C ASN A 43 11.81 2.84 2.61
N VAL A 44 10.86 3.61 3.14
CA VAL A 44 11.10 4.50 4.30
C VAL A 44 11.55 3.69 5.54
N PHE A 45 11.03 2.48 5.70
CA PHE A 45 11.40 1.59 6.80
C PHE A 45 12.52 0.59 6.46
N GLY A 46 13.10 0.65 5.25
CA GLY A 46 14.19 -0.24 4.83
C GLY A 46 13.79 -1.72 4.71
N LEU A 47 12.55 -2.00 4.32
CA LEU A 47 11.96 -3.35 4.28
C LEU A 47 11.84 -3.91 2.84
N GLN A 48 12.62 -3.39 1.89
CA GLN A 48 12.59 -3.80 0.48
C GLN A 48 13.98 -4.10 -0.06
#